data_AF-X1A939-F1
#
_entry.id   AF-X1A939-F1
#
_cell.length_a   1.000
_cell.length_b   1.000
_cell.length_c   1.000
_cell.angle_alpha   90.00
_cell.angle_beta   90.00
_cell.angle_gamma   90.00
#
_symmetry.space_group_name_H-M   'P 1'
#
loop_
_entity.id
_entity.type
_entity.pdbx_description
1 polymer ?
#
loop_
_entity_poly.entity_id
_entity_poly.type
_entity_poly.pdbx_seq_one_letter_code
_entity_poly.pdbx_strand_id
1 'polypeptide(L)'
;VLGISCVKTTWNPAEGVVVDYVDPANIVYSYTNDPNFEDVYYVGEVKNVPLVELKKQFPSLTPEQVKKLQNYTGNTAYSSNFNGRYDQNTVQVLYFEWKSYIDQVFKIKETATGLEKTIEKEDTFLQVEETDNFKKASRSIETLYSGAKVLGMEEMLDWRMAENMTRPYADTSKVNLSYTITAPRMYQGRIESLVGRVTGFADMIQLTHLKLQQVM
;
A
#
# COMPACT_ATOMS: atom_id res chain seq x y z
N VAL A 1 11.65 -20.08 1.12
CA VAL A 1 10.31 -19.65 1.60
C VAL A 1 10.50 -18.47 2.54
N LEU A 2 10.05 -17.28 2.16
CA LEU A 2 10.45 -15.98 2.74
C LEU A 2 9.83 -15.66 4.12
N GLY A 3 8.87 -16.45 4.61
CA GLY A 3 8.24 -16.23 5.93
C GLY A 3 7.17 -15.13 5.96
N ILE A 4 6.87 -14.55 4.80
CA ILE A 4 5.84 -13.53 4.57
C ILE A 4 4.97 -13.94 3.38
N SER A 5 3.71 -13.56 3.41
CA SER A 5 2.74 -13.68 2.31
C SER A 5 2.04 -12.35 2.11
N CYS A 6 1.73 -12.03 0.86
CA CYS A 6 0.99 -10.84 0.47
C CYS A 6 -0.04 -11.21 -0.60
N VAL A 7 -1.25 -10.69 -0.44
CA VAL A 7 -2.31 -10.72 -1.46
C VAL A 7 -2.87 -9.32 -1.64
N LYS A 8 -3.29 -9.00 -2.85
CA LYS A 8 -3.90 -7.71 -3.19
C LYS A 8 -5.34 -7.93 -3.61
N THR A 9 -6.25 -7.18 -3.02
CA THR A 9 -7.65 -7.16 -3.43
C THR A 9 -7.88 -6.03 -4.42
N THR A 10 -8.39 -6.34 -5.61
CA THR A 10 -8.74 -5.36 -6.64
C THR A 10 -10.23 -5.46 -6.95
N TRP A 11 -10.83 -4.36 -7.41
CA TRP A 11 -12.22 -4.36 -7.88
C TRP A 11 -12.28 -4.09 -9.39
N ASN A 12 -13.07 -4.91 -10.09
CA ASN A 12 -13.33 -4.80 -11.52
C ASN A 12 -14.84 -4.84 -11.77
N PRO A 13 -15.44 -3.95 -12.56
CA PRO A 13 -16.88 -3.99 -12.89
C PRO A 13 -17.38 -5.34 -13.41
N ALA A 14 -16.54 -6.09 -14.12
CA ALA A 14 -16.92 -7.37 -14.73
C ALA A 14 -16.88 -8.56 -13.75
N GLU A 15 -15.90 -8.59 -12.85
CA GLU A 15 -15.59 -9.76 -11.99
C GLU A 15 -15.88 -9.49 -10.51
N GLY A 16 -16.19 -8.26 -10.14
CA GLY A 16 -16.36 -7.84 -8.74
C GLY A 16 -15.02 -7.74 -8.02
N VAL A 17 -14.91 -8.37 -6.85
CA VAL A 17 -13.68 -8.36 -6.04
C VAL A 17 -12.79 -9.53 -6.46
N VAL A 18 -11.58 -9.23 -6.92
CA VAL A 18 -10.56 -10.19 -7.34
C VAL A 18 -9.41 -10.16 -6.34
N VAL A 19 -8.84 -11.33 -6.05
CA VAL A 19 -7.69 -11.47 -5.15
C VAL A 19 -6.50 -11.94 -5.96
N ASP A 20 -5.48 -11.10 -6.05
CA ASP A 20 -4.25 -11.38 -6.78
C ASP A 20 -3.12 -11.73 -5.81
N TYR A 21 -2.35 -12.77 -6.16
CA TYR A 21 -1.13 -13.10 -5.45
C TYR A 21 -0.04 -12.05 -5.73
N VAL A 22 0.62 -11.58 -4.68
CA VAL A 22 1.75 -10.66 -4.78
C VAL A 22 3.01 -11.36 -4.29
N ASP A 23 4.04 -11.37 -5.12
CA ASP A 23 5.33 -11.93 -4.72
C ASP A 23 5.94 -11.11 -3.57
N PRO A 24 6.14 -11.71 -2.37
CA PRO A 24 6.71 -11.01 -1.23
C PRO A 24 8.14 -10.50 -1.45
N ALA A 25 8.84 -10.96 -2.48
CA ALA A 25 10.15 -10.41 -2.83
C ALA A 25 10.09 -8.99 -3.41
N ASN A 26 8.93 -8.60 -3.96
CA ASN A 26 8.76 -7.33 -4.69
C ASN A 26 7.91 -6.31 -3.92
N ILE A 27 7.50 -6.61 -2.69
CA ILE A 27 6.71 -5.68 -1.88
C ILE A 27 7.60 -4.66 -1.19
N VAL A 28 7.06 -3.46 -1.00
CA VAL A 28 7.67 -2.35 -0.27
C VAL A 28 6.65 -1.90 0.77
N TYR A 29 7.04 -1.78 2.03
CA TYR A 29 6.13 -1.41 3.10
C TYR A 29 6.85 -0.56 4.16
N SER A 30 6.09 0.24 4.91
CA SER A 30 6.66 0.97 6.04
C SER A 30 7.06 0.04 7.18
N TYR A 31 8.06 0.42 7.97
CA TYR A 31 8.44 -0.33 9.16
C TYR A 31 7.24 -0.63 10.06
N THR A 32 7.12 -1.87 10.51
CA THR A 32 6.09 -2.35 11.42
C THR A 32 6.68 -3.40 12.35
N ASN A 33 6.06 -3.59 13.52
CA ASN A 33 6.29 -4.74 14.38
C ASN A 33 5.08 -5.68 14.45
N ASP A 34 3.97 -5.31 13.81
CA ASP A 34 2.75 -6.09 13.77
C ASP A 34 2.87 -7.20 12.72
N PRO A 35 2.71 -8.49 13.10
CA PRO A 35 2.65 -9.61 12.16
C PRO A 35 1.62 -9.46 11.03
N ASN A 36 0.55 -8.69 11.26
CA ASN A 36 -0.53 -8.48 10.29
C ASN A 36 -0.41 -7.17 9.50
N PHE A 37 0.61 -6.35 9.78
CA PHE A 37 0.87 -5.11 9.05
C PHE A 37 -0.32 -4.12 9.09
N GLU A 38 -1.11 -4.11 10.17
CA GLU A 38 -2.30 -3.24 10.27
C GLU A 38 -1.91 -1.76 10.49
N ASP A 39 -0.74 -1.52 11.08
CA ASP A 39 -0.17 -0.21 11.45
C ASP A 39 0.64 0.48 10.33
N VAL A 40 0.65 -0.10 9.12
CA VAL A 40 1.47 0.37 8.01
C VAL A 40 0.88 1.62 7.34
N TYR A 41 1.72 2.63 7.09
CA TYR A 41 1.33 3.90 6.46
C TYR A 41 1.32 3.83 4.94
N TYR A 42 2.23 3.06 4.35
CA TYR A 42 2.29 2.85 2.91
C TYR A 42 2.68 1.42 2.58
N VAL A 43 2.09 0.89 1.52
CA VAL A 43 2.45 -0.41 0.93
C VAL A 43 2.51 -0.25 -0.57
N GLY A 44 3.47 -0.90 -1.21
CA GLY A 44 3.54 -0.99 -2.65
C GLY A 44 4.11 -2.31 -3.12
N GLU A 45 4.00 -2.53 -4.41
CA GLU A 45 4.56 -3.67 -5.12
C GLU A 45 5.31 -3.18 -6.35
N VAL A 46 6.48 -3.75 -6.60
CA VAL A 46 7.26 -3.52 -7.81
C VAL A 46 6.91 -4.60 -8.81
N LYS A 47 6.41 -4.20 -9.98
CA LYS A 47 6.07 -5.12 -11.08
C LYS A 47 6.86 -4.76 -12.33
N ASN A 48 7.37 -5.79 -12.99
CA ASN A 48 7.87 -5.66 -14.35
C ASN A 48 6.67 -5.72 -15.30
N VAL A 49 6.33 -4.59 -15.92
CA VAL A 49 5.17 -4.46 -16.81
C VAL A 49 5.67 -4.18 -18.22
N PRO A 50 5.19 -4.90 -19.24
CA PRO A 50 5.52 -4.58 -20.62
C PRO A 50 4.90 -3.24 -21.04
N LEU A 51 5.61 -2.46 -21.86
CA LEU A 51 5.15 -1.13 -22.30
C LEU A 51 3.73 -1.14 -22.89
N VAL A 52 3.35 -2.22 -23.56
CA VAL A 52 2.02 -2.39 -24.18
C VAL A 52 0.92 -2.44 -23.12
N GLU A 53 1.14 -3.15 -22.00
CA GLU A 53 0.18 -3.20 -20.89
C GLU A 53 0.15 -1.90 -20.12
N LEU A 54 1.31 -1.28 -19.91
CA LEU A 54 1.41 0.04 -19.28
C LEU A 54 0.54 1.07 -20.02
N LYS A 55 0.61 1.09 -21.35
CA LYS A 55 -0.19 1.99 -22.19
C LYS A 55 -1.69 1.68 -22.16
N LYS A 56 -2.06 0.41 -21.96
CA LYS A 56 -3.47 0.02 -21.77
C LYS A 56 -4.01 0.47 -20.42
N GLN A 57 -3.19 0.36 -19.37
CA GLN A 57 -3.56 0.76 -18.01
C GLN A 57 -3.62 2.29 -17.84
N PHE A 58 -2.68 3.01 -18.47
CA PHE A 58 -2.57 4.46 -18.37
C PHE A 58 -2.72 5.11 -19.76
N PRO A 59 -3.95 5.29 -20.25
CA PRO A 59 -4.22 5.86 -21.57
C PRO A 59 -3.84 7.35 -21.68
N SER A 60 -3.62 8.03 -20.55
CA SER A 60 -3.15 9.41 -20.46
C SER A 60 -1.68 9.61 -20.84
N LEU A 61 -0.91 8.52 -21.03
CA LEU A 61 0.51 8.61 -21.38
C LEU A 61 0.73 9.14 -22.79
N THR A 62 1.55 10.18 -22.88
CA THR A 62 1.92 10.77 -24.18
C THR A 62 2.93 9.89 -24.94
N PRO A 63 2.95 9.94 -26.28
CA PRO A 63 3.92 9.19 -27.09
C PRO A 63 5.38 9.53 -26.74
N GLU A 64 5.65 10.77 -26.30
CA GLU A 64 6.98 11.21 -25.88
C GLU A 64 7.42 10.54 -24.57
N GLN A 65 6.52 10.43 -23.60
CA GLN A 65 6.78 9.71 -22.35
C GLN A 65 7.04 8.23 -22.61
N VAL A 66 6.26 7.61 -23.51
CA VAL A 66 6.50 6.21 -23.93
C VAL A 66 7.87 6.03 -24.58
N LYS A 67 8.31 6.97 -25.43
CA LYS A 67 9.67 6.94 -25.99
C LYS A 67 10.74 7.12 -24.92
N LYS A 68 10.54 8.03 -23.95
CA LYS A 68 11.47 8.17 -22.82
C LYS A 68 11.56 6.88 -22.01
N LEU A 69 10.43 6.20 -21.78
CA LEU A 69 10.36 4.92 -21.07
C LEU A 69 11.10 3.80 -21.84
N GLN A 70 10.93 3.74 -23.16
CA GLN A 70 11.60 2.76 -24.00
C GLN A 70 13.13 2.99 -24.04
N ASN A 71 13.56 4.25 -24.05
CA ASN A 71 14.98 4.61 -24.05
C ASN A 71 15.60 4.53 -22.65
N TYR A 72 14.78 4.41 -21.59
CA TYR A 72 15.24 4.36 -20.23
C TYR A 72 15.90 3.00 -19.94
N THR A 73 17.22 2.97 -20.08
CA THR A 73 18.04 1.86 -19.60
C THR A 73 18.21 2.08 -18.10
N GLY A 74 17.28 1.52 -17.30
CA GLY A 74 17.30 1.68 -15.84
C GLY A 74 18.62 1.23 -15.20
N ASN A 75 18.83 1.62 -13.94
CA ASN A 75 20.02 1.26 -13.19
C ASN A 75 20.10 -0.27 -13.01
N THR A 76 20.93 -0.91 -13.83
CA THR A 76 21.15 -2.37 -13.94
C THR A 76 21.54 -3.04 -12.63
N ALA A 77 22.08 -2.27 -11.67
CA ALA A 77 22.62 -2.79 -10.42
C ALA A 77 21.55 -3.24 -9.41
N TYR A 78 20.31 -2.74 -9.51
CA TYR A 78 19.24 -2.97 -8.52
C TYR A 78 18.01 -3.71 -9.06
N SER A 79 18.01 -4.18 -10.31
CA SER A 79 16.90 -4.99 -10.82
C SER A 79 16.94 -6.38 -10.17
N SER A 80 15.93 -6.72 -9.36
CA SER A 80 15.80 -8.01 -8.66
C SER A 80 15.72 -9.24 -9.57
N ASN A 81 15.68 -9.03 -10.90
CA ASN A 81 15.59 -10.07 -11.92
C ASN A 81 16.83 -10.07 -12.82
N PHE A 82 18.03 -10.26 -12.25
CA PHE A 82 19.22 -10.58 -13.05
C PHE A 82 19.11 -12.02 -13.59
N ASN A 83 18.25 -12.20 -14.59
CA ASN A 83 18.13 -13.41 -15.39
C ASN A 83 18.60 -13.16 -16.84
N GLY A 84 19.64 -12.32 -16.99
CA GLY A 84 20.41 -12.14 -18.22
C GLY A 84 19.65 -11.65 -19.48
N ARG A 85 18.36 -11.34 -19.38
CA ARG A 85 17.54 -10.86 -20.51
C ARG A 85 17.08 -9.44 -20.24
N TYR A 86 17.88 -8.50 -20.73
CA TYR A 86 17.46 -7.12 -20.89
C TYR A 86 16.37 -7.07 -21.95
N ASP A 87 15.09 -7.10 -21.53
CA ASP A 87 14.01 -6.80 -22.45
C ASP A 87 13.73 -5.30 -22.40
N GLN A 88 14.16 -4.60 -23.45
CA GLN A 88 13.93 -3.15 -23.65
C GLN A 88 12.44 -2.79 -23.65
N ASN A 89 11.55 -3.77 -23.77
CA ASN A 89 10.11 -3.58 -23.78
C ASN A 89 9.46 -3.71 -22.40
N THR A 90 10.23 -3.95 -21.34
CA THR A 90 9.72 -4.10 -19.96
C THR A 90 10.20 -2.95 -19.08
N VAL A 91 9.28 -2.42 -18.26
CA VAL A 91 9.55 -1.32 -17.34
C VAL A 91 9.17 -1.75 -15.93
N GLN A 92 9.99 -1.37 -14.95
CA GLN A 92 9.68 -1.56 -13.54
C GLN A 92 8.78 -0.44 -13.04
N VAL A 93 7.59 -0.81 -12.58
CA VAL A 93 6.58 0.11 -12.05
C VAL A 93 6.32 -0.24 -10.59
N LEU A 94 6.44 0.76 -9.73
CA LEU A 94 5.99 0.70 -8.35
C LEU A 94 4.53 1.14 -8.30
N TYR A 95 3.64 0.20 -7.99
CA TYR A 95 2.27 0.51 -7.59
C TYR A 95 2.25 0.66 -6.08
N PHE A 96 1.72 1.75 -5.57
CA PHE A 96 1.72 2.01 -4.13
C PHE A 96 0.37 2.55 -3.66
N GLU A 97 0.13 2.34 -2.38
CA GLU A 97 -0.98 2.84 -1.61
C GLU A 97 -0.43 3.57 -0.38
N TRP A 98 -1.04 4.71 -0.07
CA TRP A 98 -0.66 5.56 1.03
C TRP A 98 -1.89 5.96 1.84
N LYS A 99 -1.85 5.70 3.14
CA LYS A 99 -2.87 6.14 4.09
C LYS A 99 -2.62 7.59 4.50
N SER A 100 -3.68 8.38 4.43
CA SER A 100 -3.69 9.76 4.91
C SER A 100 -5.03 10.06 5.59
N TYR A 101 -5.20 11.28 6.08
CA TYR A 101 -6.41 11.74 6.74
C TYR A 101 -7.00 12.91 5.97
N ILE A 102 -8.32 12.97 5.91
CA ILE A 102 -9.07 14.12 5.40
C ILE A 102 -10.12 14.50 6.42
N ASP A 103 -10.27 15.81 6.63
CA ASP A 103 -11.30 16.36 7.49
C ASP A 103 -12.58 16.59 6.68
N GLN A 104 -13.64 15.88 7.05
CA GLN A 104 -14.98 16.15 6.55
C GLN A 104 -15.63 17.22 7.42
N VAL A 105 -15.99 18.35 6.81
CA VAL A 105 -16.56 19.50 7.49
C VAL A 105 -18.05 19.59 7.18
N PHE A 106 -18.85 19.54 8.24
CA PHE A 106 -20.29 19.64 8.16
C PHE A 106 -20.78 20.97 8.73
N LYS A 107 -21.67 21.60 7.98
CA LYS A 107 -22.43 22.76 8.42
C LYS A 107 -23.81 22.30 8.89
N ILE A 108 -24.09 22.48 10.18
CA ILE A 108 -25.37 22.16 10.80
C ILE A 108 -26.19 23.45 10.87
N LYS A 109 -27.37 23.46 10.25
CA LYS A 109 -28.31 24.58 10.28
C LYS A 109 -29.66 24.11 10.79
N GLU A 110 -30.32 24.94 11.61
CA GLU A 110 -31.72 24.73 11.95
C GLU A 110 -32.62 25.27 10.83
N THR A 111 -33.60 24.47 10.45
CA THR A 111 -34.64 24.83 9.48
C THR A 111 -35.74 25.60 10.20
N ALA A 112 -36.54 26.40 9.49
CA ALA A 112 -37.64 27.19 10.09
C ALA A 112 -38.69 26.36 10.86
N THR A 113 -38.72 25.04 10.66
CA THR A 113 -39.58 24.08 11.37
C THR A 113 -38.91 23.45 12.60
N GLY A 114 -37.69 23.87 12.98
CA GLY A 114 -36.93 23.33 14.11
C GLY A 114 -36.15 22.03 13.81
N LEU A 115 -36.07 21.60 12.55
CA LEU A 115 -35.28 20.42 12.16
C LEU A 115 -33.83 20.81 11.83
N GLU A 116 -32.87 20.01 12.27
CA GLU A 116 -31.46 20.18 11.91
C GLU A 116 -31.16 19.61 10.52
N LYS A 117 -30.48 20.39 9.69
CA LYS A 117 -29.98 19.98 8.37
C LYS A 117 -28.47 20.08 8.33
N THR A 118 -27.85 18.95 7.98
CA THR A 118 -26.40 18.83 7.81
C THR A 118 -26.03 18.99 6.34
N ILE A 119 -25.06 19.86 6.05
CA ILE A 119 -24.56 20.13 4.70
C ILE A 119 -23.04 19.95 4.70
N GLU A 120 -22.54 19.03 3.89
CA GLU A 120 -21.10 18.84 3.68
C GLU A 120 -20.48 20.05 2.96
N LYS A 121 -19.30 20.46 3.42
CA LYS A 121 -18.54 21.57 2.87
C LYS A 121 -17.08 21.19 2.70
N GLU A 122 -16.44 21.85 1.74
CA GLU A 122 -14.99 21.75 1.56
C GLU A 122 -14.23 22.23 2.79
N ASP A 123 -13.02 21.71 2.95
CA ASP A 123 -12.16 21.87 4.13
C ASP A 123 -11.83 23.35 4.44
N THR A 124 -11.81 24.21 3.41
CA THR A 124 -11.66 25.67 3.53
C THR A 124 -12.72 26.31 4.44
N PHE A 125 -13.87 25.64 4.64
CA PHE A 125 -14.94 26.10 5.52
C PHE A 125 -14.57 26.06 7.02
N LEU A 126 -13.48 25.39 7.42
CA LEU A 126 -12.96 25.45 8.79
C LEU A 126 -12.60 26.88 9.23
N GLN A 127 -12.19 27.74 8.30
CA GLN A 127 -11.72 29.09 8.61
C GLN A 127 -12.84 30.11 8.90
N VAL A 128 -14.09 29.82 8.55
CA VAL A 128 -15.22 30.77 8.67
C VAL A 128 -15.73 30.85 10.13
N GLU A 129 -15.89 32.00 10.76
CA GLU A 129 -16.40 32.00 12.15
C GLU A 129 -17.83 31.45 12.28
N GLU A 130 -18.11 30.74 13.39
CA GLU A 130 -19.46 30.26 13.68
C GLU A 130 -20.41 31.44 13.90
N THR A 131 -21.68 31.28 13.52
CA THR A 131 -22.71 32.30 13.71
C THR A 131 -23.93 31.63 14.33
N ASP A 132 -24.80 32.37 15.04
CA ASP A 132 -26.04 31.83 15.64
C ASP A 132 -26.90 30.99 14.68
N ASN A 133 -26.79 31.22 13.36
CA ASN A 133 -27.54 30.49 12.33
C ASN A 133 -26.91 29.15 11.91
N PHE A 134 -25.69 28.81 12.33
CA PHE A 134 -25.07 27.53 12.00
C PHE A 134 -23.98 27.12 12.99
N LYS A 135 -23.95 25.82 13.29
CA LYS A 135 -22.85 25.18 14.01
C LYS A 135 -21.97 24.40 13.04
N LYS A 136 -20.70 24.21 13.39
CA LYS A 136 -19.81 23.31 12.65
C LYS A 136 -19.62 22.01 13.39
N ALA A 137 -19.48 20.95 12.62
CA ALA A 137 -18.93 19.70 13.10
C ALA A 137 -17.88 19.24 12.09
N SER A 138 -16.69 18.89 12.55
CA SER A 138 -15.66 18.26 11.72
C SER A 138 -15.41 16.84 12.19
N ARG A 139 -15.11 15.95 11.24
CA ARG A 139 -14.67 14.59 11.53
C ARG A 139 -13.49 14.24 10.62
N SER A 140 -12.36 13.91 11.23
CA SER A 140 -11.20 13.37 10.53
C SER A 140 -11.46 11.90 10.18
N ILE A 141 -11.30 11.56 8.89
CA ILE A 141 -11.50 10.21 8.37
C ILE A 141 -10.25 9.79 7.61
N GLU A 142 -9.83 8.54 7.80
CA GLU A 142 -8.73 7.96 7.04
C GLU A 142 -9.15 7.75 5.59
N THR A 143 -8.26 8.12 4.67
CA THR A 143 -8.42 7.97 3.24
C THR A 143 -7.19 7.31 2.63
N LEU A 144 -7.42 6.59 1.53
CA LEU A 144 -6.39 5.88 0.82
C LEU A 144 -6.08 6.59 -0.48
N TYR A 145 -4.81 6.87 -0.72
CA TYR A 145 -4.29 7.34 -1.99
C TYR A 145 -3.59 6.19 -2.69
N SER A 146 -3.91 5.99 -3.98
CA SER A 146 -3.27 5.01 -4.83
C SER A 146 -2.51 5.70 -5.94
N GLY A 147 -1.35 5.17 -6.30
CA GLY A 147 -0.56 5.71 -7.40
C GLY A 147 0.34 4.67 -8.03
N ALA A 148 0.90 5.06 -9.18
CA ALA A 148 1.90 4.27 -9.89
C ALA A 148 3.06 5.16 -10.32
N LYS A 149 4.29 4.69 -10.08
CA LYS A 149 5.52 5.40 -10.42
C LYS A 149 6.48 4.47 -11.14
N VAL A 150 7.09 4.97 -12.21
CA VAL A 150 8.16 4.24 -12.88
C VAL A 150 9.45 4.36 -12.06
N LEU A 151 10.06 3.23 -11.73
CA LEU A 151 11.30 3.22 -10.99
C LEU A 151 12.43 3.79 -11.86
N GLY A 152 13.18 4.74 -11.30
CA GLY A 152 14.30 5.38 -11.97
C GLY A 152 13.95 6.63 -12.77
N MET A 153 12.67 6.98 -12.89
CA MET A 153 12.21 8.26 -13.44
C MET A 153 11.58 9.12 -12.35
N GLU A 154 11.63 10.44 -12.53
CA GLU A 154 11.01 11.39 -11.61
C GLU A 154 9.49 11.49 -11.79
N GLU A 155 9.02 11.30 -13.03
CA GLU A 155 7.61 11.39 -13.40
C GLU A 155 6.77 10.28 -12.72
N MET A 156 5.65 10.67 -12.08
CA MET A 156 4.61 9.73 -11.62
C MET A 156 3.58 9.51 -12.73
N LEU A 157 3.12 8.26 -12.88
CA LEU A 157 2.13 7.88 -13.89
C LEU A 157 0.71 8.24 -13.46
N ASP A 158 0.40 7.97 -12.20
CA ASP A 158 -0.91 8.23 -11.61
C ASP A 158 -0.77 8.52 -10.13
N TRP A 159 -1.60 9.43 -9.63
CA TRP A 159 -1.77 9.75 -8.23
C TRP A 159 -3.20 10.21 -8.01
N ARG A 160 -3.99 9.38 -7.31
CA ARG A 160 -5.40 9.67 -7.06
C ARG A 160 -5.86 9.09 -5.73
N MET A 161 -6.93 9.66 -5.20
CA MET A 161 -7.66 9.02 -4.11
C MET A 161 -8.29 7.72 -4.62
N ALA A 162 -8.15 6.64 -3.85
CA ALA A 162 -8.73 5.36 -4.20
C ALA A 162 -10.26 5.43 -4.20
N GLU A 163 -10.90 5.00 -5.29
CA GLU A 163 -12.37 5.05 -5.42
C GLU A 163 -13.07 4.02 -4.53
N ASN A 164 -12.53 2.80 -4.46
CA ASN A 164 -13.12 1.67 -3.76
C ASN A 164 -12.35 1.35 -2.48
N MET A 165 -12.56 2.15 -1.44
CA MET A 165 -11.94 1.95 -0.14
C MET A 165 -12.69 0.92 0.70
N THR A 166 -11.97 -0.05 1.29
CA THR A 166 -12.56 -1.01 2.24
C THR A 166 -12.51 -0.44 3.65
N ARG A 167 -13.62 -0.53 4.38
CA ARG A 167 -13.75 -0.02 5.75
C ARG A 167 -14.36 -1.07 6.67
N PRO A 168 -13.90 -1.20 7.93
CA PRO A 168 -14.51 -2.12 8.88
C PRO A 168 -15.91 -1.65 9.28
N TYR A 169 -16.85 -2.59 9.44
CA TYR A 169 -18.25 -2.28 9.74
C TYR A 169 -18.44 -1.50 11.05
N ALA A 170 -17.60 -1.80 12.06
CA ALA A 170 -17.68 -1.15 13.37
C ALA A 170 -17.10 0.28 13.39
N ASP A 171 -16.15 0.59 12.51
CA ASP A 171 -15.44 1.88 12.52
C ASP A 171 -15.29 2.42 11.08
N THR A 172 -16.25 3.26 10.69
CA THR A 172 -16.27 3.90 9.37
C THR A 172 -15.20 4.97 9.18
N SER A 173 -14.50 5.38 10.26
CA SER A 173 -13.40 6.36 10.17
C SER A 173 -12.13 5.74 9.60
N LYS A 174 -11.90 4.46 9.87
CA LYS A 174 -10.68 3.76 9.45
C LYS A 174 -10.78 3.21 8.04
N VAL A 175 -9.63 3.08 7.39
CA VAL A 175 -9.53 2.48 6.06
C VAL A 175 -8.54 1.32 6.06
N ASN A 176 -8.90 0.23 5.39
CA ASN A 176 -7.99 -0.88 5.18
C ASN A 176 -7.23 -0.68 3.86
N LEU A 177 -5.96 -1.12 3.85
CA LEU A 177 -5.18 -1.20 2.60
C LEU A 177 -5.76 -2.29 1.71
N SER A 178 -5.57 -2.18 0.40
CA SER A 178 -5.92 -3.27 -0.53
C SER A 178 -4.94 -4.44 -0.42
N TYR A 179 -3.75 -4.20 0.13
CA TYR A 179 -2.76 -5.23 0.41
C TYR A 179 -3.01 -5.86 1.78
N THR A 180 -3.21 -7.18 1.79
CA THR A 180 -3.26 -7.98 3.00
C THR A 180 -1.94 -8.73 3.13
N ILE A 181 -1.16 -8.39 4.15
CA ILE A 181 0.16 -8.95 4.40
C ILE A 181 0.12 -9.73 5.70
N THR A 182 0.78 -10.88 5.75
CA THR A 182 0.96 -11.63 6.99
C THR A 182 2.36 -12.20 7.08
N ALA A 183 3.04 -11.91 8.19
CA ALA A 183 4.32 -12.48 8.56
C ALA A 183 4.24 -13.00 10.01
N PRO A 184 3.92 -14.29 10.23
CA PRO A 184 3.59 -14.82 11.56
C PRO A 184 4.68 -14.68 12.61
N ARG A 185 5.94 -14.57 12.19
CA ARG A 185 7.09 -14.34 13.09
C ARG A 185 7.89 -13.16 12.61
N MET A 186 7.82 -12.10 13.39
CA MET A 186 8.55 -10.86 13.19
C MET A 186 9.18 -10.43 14.50
N TYR A 187 10.40 -9.91 14.43
CA TYR A 187 11.07 -9.29 15.56
C TYR A 187 11.75 -8.01 15.09
N GLN A 188 11.39 -6.87 15.66
CA GLN A 188 11.96 -5.55 15.31
C GLN A 188 11.94 -5.29 13.79
N GLY A 189 10.78 -5.53 13.16
CA GLY A 189 10.60 -5.40 11.71
C GLY A 189 11.35 -6.44 10.84
N ARG A 190 12.10 -7.37 11.44
CA ARG A 190 12.74 -8.48 10.72
C ARG A 190 11.84 -9.69 10.69
N ILE A 191 11.53 -10.15 9.49
CA ILE A 191 10.72 -11.35 9.26
C ILE A 191 11.61 -12.59 9.39
N GLU A 192 11.16 -13.57 10.16
CA GLU A 192 11.85 -14.85 10.30
C GLU A 192 11.38 -15.84 9.22
N SER A 193 12.28 -16.20 8.29
CA SER A 193 11.94 -17.16 7.24
C SER A 193 11.82 -18.59 7.77
N LEU A 194 11.04 -19.44 7.09
CA LEU A 194 10.92 -20.85 7.49
C LEU A 194 12.27 -21.56 7.47
N VAL A 195 13.11 -21.28 6.45
CA VAL A 195 14.44 -21.89 6.30
C VAL A 195 15.38 -21.41 7.40
N GLY A 196 15.31 -20.14 7.79
CA GLY A 196 16.12 -19.60 8.89
C GLY A 196 15.84 -20.29 10.24
N ARG A 197 14.65 -20.89 10.40
CA ARG A 197 14.29 -21.66 11.60
C ARG A 197 14.79 -23.10 11.59
N VAL A 198 15.16 -23.63 10.43
CA VAL A 198 15.63 -25.02 10.35
C VAL A 198 17.03 -25.07 10.94
N THR A 199 17.16 -25.65 12.13
CA THR A 199 18.44 -25.89 12.76
C THR A 199 19.12 -27.09 12.10
N GLY A 200 20.38 -26.93 11.72
CA GLY A 200 21.18 -28.04 11.20
C GLY A 200 21.41 -29.11 12.27
N PHE A 201 21.65 -30.35 11.86
CA PHE A 201 21.98 -31.43 12.80
C PHE A 201 23.20 -31.11 13.67
N ALA A 202 24.21 -30.46 13.12
CA ALA A 202 25.41 -30.04 13.85
C ALA A 202 25.07 -29.02 14.97
N ASP A 203 24.21 -28.05 14.68
CA ASP A 203 23.79 -27.04 15.66
C ASP A 203 22.96 -27.67 16.78
N MET A 204 22.12 -28.67 16.46
CA MET A 204 21.40 -29.43 17.49
C MET A 204 22.34 -30.15 18.45
N ILE A 205 23.39 -30.80 17.94
CA ILE A 205 24.39 -31.48 18.79
C ILE A 205 25.07 -30.46 19.71
N GLN A 206 25.50 -29.31 19.18
CA GLN A 206 26.11 -28.26 19.98
C GLN A 206 25.16 -27.69 21.04
N LEU A 207 23.90 -27.44 20.68
CA LEU A 207 22.86 -27.02 21.62
C LEU A 207 22.65 -28.05 22.74
N THR A 208 22.62 -29.34 22.42
CA THR A 208 22.49 -30.38 23.44
C THR A 208 23.72 -30.46 24.35
N HIS A 209 24.92 -30.30 23.78
CA HIS A 209 26.17 -30.27 24.54
C HIS A 209 26.19 -29.08 25.52
N LEU A 210 25.84 -27.87 25.05
CA LEU A 210 25.75 -26.66 25.86
C LEU A 210 24.70 -26.81 26.98
N LYS A 211 23.54 -27.39 26.67
CA LYS A 211 22.48 -27.64 27.68
C LYS A 211 22.95 -28.62 28.76
N LEU A 212 23.70 -29.66 28.40
CA LEU A 212 24.25 -30.59 29.37
C LEU A 212 25.29 -29.92 30.28
N GLN A 213 26.15 -29.06 29.72
CA GLN A 213 27.12 -28.28 30.49
C GLN A 213 26.49 -27.29 31.47
N GLN A 214 25.31 -26.73 31.18
CA GLN A 214 24.61 -25.82 32.09
C GLN A 214 23.95 -26.52 33.28
N VAL A 215 23.67 -27.81 33.18
CA VAL A 215 23.02 -28.60 34.22
C VAL A 215 24.02 -29.22 35.20
N MET A 216 25.25 -29.47 34.74
CA MET A 216 26.38 -30.00 35.52
C MET A 216 27.12 -28.89 36.26
#